data_AF-A0A1W5ZUG9-F1
#
_entry.id   AF-A0A1W5ZUG9-F1
#
_cell.length_a   1.000
_cell.length_b   1.000
_cell.length_c   1.000
_cell.angle_alpha   90.00
_cell.angle_beta   90.00
_cell.angle_gamma   90.00
#
_symmetry.space_group_name_H-M   'P 1'
#
loop_
_entity.id
_entity.type
_entity.pdbx_description
1 polymer ?
#
loop_
_entity_poly.entity_id
_entity_poly.type
_entity_poly.pdbx_seq_one_letter_code
_entity_poly.pdbx_strand_id
1 'polypeptide(L)'
;MEEEKTVSQWKKHVDPVLIIKTDELRLLGYVTTKNEVWECLRAKVWEGNPEKRLYEIVQDVLHLKSHTYESFVNHEENDDLEAIEDVNSGYNE
;
A
#
# COMPACT_ATOMS: atom_id res chain seq x y z
N MET A 1 -10.50 -14.94 -23.15
CA MET A 1 -10.45 -14.76 -21.68
C MET A 1 -9.29 -13.84 -21.40
N GLU A 2 -9.52 -12.77 -20.65
CA GLU A 2 -8.43 -11.87 -20.24
C GLU A 2 -7.46 -12.61 -19.32
N GLU A 3 -6.18 -12.23 -19.37
CA GLU A 3 -5.10 -12.87 -18.63
C GLU A 3 -5.22 -12.55 -17.12
N GLU A 4 -5.20 -13.58 -16.29
CA GLU A 4 -5.14 -13.47 -14.82
C GLU A 4 -3.71 -13.72 -14.35
N LYS A 5 -3.23 -12.90 -13.41
CA LYS A 5 -1.91 -13.04 -12.79
C LYS A 5 -2.01 -12.62 -11.33
N THR A 6 -1.04 -13.03 -10.53
CA THR A 6 -0.91 -12.49 -9.16
C THR A 6 -0.71 -10.98 -9.18
N VAL A 7 -1.22 -10.28 -8.16
CA VAL A 7 -1.12 -8.81 -8.08
C VAL A 7 0.33 -8.33 -8.23
N SER A 8 1.30 -9.05 -7.65
CA SER A 8 2.73 -8.70 -7.73
C SER A 8 3.27 -8.68 -9.18
N GLN A 9 2.76 -9.53 -10.07
CA GLN A 9 3.17 -9.57 -11.47
C GLN A 9 2.64 -8.36 -12.26
N TRP A 10 1.57 -7.72 -11.79
CA TRP A 10 0.98 -6.55 -12.44
C TRP A 10 1.68 -5.23 -12.11
N LYS A 11 2.51 -5.15 -11.06
CA LYS A 11 3.12 -3.89 -10.56
C LYS A 11 3.71 -3.00 -11.67
N LYS A 12 4.43 -3.60 -12.64
CA LYS A 12 5.06 -2.86 -13.75
C LYS A 12 4.05 -2.26 -14.75
N HIS A 13 2.85 -2.82 -14.86
CA HIS A 13 1.81 -2.40 -15.80
C HIS A 13 0.91 -1.30 -15.24
N VAL A 14 0.90 -1.12 -13.92
CA VAL A 14 0.00 -0.21 -13.20
C VAL A 14 0.71 1.02 -12.65
N ASP A 15 1.98 1.24 -13.02
CA ASP A 15 2.75 2.43 -12.61
C ASP A 15 2.02 3.76 -12.92
N PRO A 16 1.38 3.95 -14.09
CA PRO A 16 0.67 5.20 -14.38
C PRO A 16 -0.49 5.48 -13.42
N VAL A 17 -1.27 4.45 -13.06
CA VAL A 17 -2.42 4.63 -12.16
C VAL A 17 -1.96 4.83 -10.71
N LEU A 18 -0.86 4.21 -10.30
CA LEU A 18 -0.25 4.45 -9.00
C LEU A 18 0.22 5.90 -8.87
N ILE A 19 0.84 6.47 -9.92
CA ILE A 19 1.26 7.89 -9.93
C ILE A 19 0.04 8.81 -9.72
N ILE A 20 -1.05 8.56 -10.46
CA ILE A 20 -2.28 9.36 -10.32
C ILE A 20 -2.82 9.29 -8.89
N LYS A 21 -2.91 8.10 -8.29
CA LYS A 21 -3.39 7.95 -6.91
C LYS A 21 -2.44 8.59 -5.90
N THR A 22 -1.14 8.48 -6.09
CA THR A 22 -0.14 9.17 -5.27
C THR A 22 -0.34 10.69 -5.31
N ASP A 23 -0.53 11.28 -6.49
CA ASP A 23 -0.74 12.72 -6.62
C ASP A 23 -2.09 13.16 -6.02
N GLU A 24 -3.14 12.34 -6.11
CA GLU A 24 -4.41 12.56 -5.43
C GLU A 24 -4.23 12.59 -3.90
N LEU A 25 -3.53 11.61 -3.32
CA LEU A 25 -3.24 11.59 -1.87
C LEU A 25 -2.40 12.80 -1.44
N ARG A 26 -1.43 13.21 -2.26
CA ARG A 26 -0.64 14.43 -2.01
C ARG A 26 -1.49 15.68 -2.02
N LEU A 27 -2.46 15.78 -2.92
CA LEU A 27 -3.40 16.89 -2.96
C LEU A 27 -4.26 16.98 -1.69
N LEU A 28 -4.52 15.84 -1.04
CA LEU A 28 -5.21 15.76 0.25
C LEU A 28 -4.31 16.05 1.46
N GLY A 29 -3.00 16.26 1.24
CA GLY A 29 -2.03 16.62 2.28
C GLY A 29 -1.13 15.47 2.75
N TYR A 30 -1.24 14.26 2.18
CA TYR A 30 -0.38 13.14 2.54
C TYR A 30 0.99 13.22 1.83
N VAL A 31 2.08 13.01 2.57
CA VAL A 31 3.41 12.82 1.98
C VAL A 31 3.57 11.34 1.68
N THR A 32 3.41 10.95 0.41
CA THR A 32 3.47 9.54 -0.01
C THR A 32 4.15 9.38 -1.36
N THR A 33 4.60 8.15 -1.62
CA THR A 33 5.21 7.66 -2.85
C THR A 33 4.36 6.55 -3.46
N LYS A 34 4.56 6.31 -4.76
CA LYS A 34 3.88 5.20 -5.46
C LYS A 34 4.16 3.82 -4.86
N ASN A 35 5.32 3.65 -4.21
CA ASN A 35 5.67 2.41 -3.54
C ASN A 35 4.84 2.23 -2.27
N GLU A 36 4.72 3.25 -1.44
CA GLU A 36 3.89 3.20 -0.22
C GLU A 36 2.41 2.97 -0.56
N VAL A 37 1.89 3.59 -1.64
CA VAL A 37 0.54 3.30 -2.13
C VAL A 37 0.39 1.83 -2.54
N TRP A 38 1.38 1.28 -3.23
CA TRP A 38 1.41 -0.15 -3.57
C TRP A 38 1.44 -1.05 -2.34
N GLU A 39 2.26 -0.72 -1.34
CA GLU A 39 2.34 -1.45 -0.07
C GLU A 39 1.02 -1.40 0.69
N CYS A 40 0.37 -0.24 0.76
CA CYS A 40 -0.95 -0.10 1.36
C CYS A 40 -1.97 -1.02 0.69
N LEU A 41 -1.99 -1.12 -0.65
CA LEU A 41 -2.89 -2.01 -1.37
C LEU A 41 -2.58 -3.49 -1.09
N ARG A 42 -1.29 -3.87 -1.02
CA ARG A 42 -0.89 -5.23 -0.64
C ARG A 42 -1.34 -5.59 0.78
N ALA A 43 -1.16 -4.68 1.73
CA ALA A 43 -1.46 -4.91 3.13
C ALA A 43 -2.97 -4.89 3.43
N LYS A 44 -3.73 -3.99 2.79
CA LYS A 44 -5.13 -3.73 3.16
C LYS A 44 -6.16 -4.28 2.17
N VAL A 45 -5.77 -4.59 0.92
CA VAL A 45 -6.71 -4.96 -0.16
C VAL A 45 -6.37 -6.29 -0.82
N TRP A 46 -5.08 -6.60 -0.99
CA TRP A 46 -4.59 -7.79 -1.69
C TRP A 46 -3.81 -8.74 -0.78
N GLU A 47 -4.35 -8.98 0.41
CA GLU A 47 -3.79 -9.93 1.36
C GLU A 47 -3.61 -11.31 0.71
N GLY A 48 -2.43 -11.90 0.86
CA GLY A 48 -2.11 -13.21 0.26
C GLY A 48 -1.73 -13.19 -1.23
N ASN A 49 -1.54 -12.01 -1.84
CA ASN A 49 -1.13 -11.87 -3.25
C ASN A 49 -2.03 -12.63 -4.26
N PRO A 50 -3.35 -12.34 -4.27
CA PRO A 50 -4.33 -13.07 -5.09
C PRO A 50 -4.11 -12.91 -6.59
N GLU A 51 -4.70 -13.83 -7.36
CA GLU A 51 -4.81 -13.70 -8.81
C GLU A 51 -5.95 -12.75 -9.17
N LYS A 52 -5.65 -11.78 -10.04
CA LYS A 52 -6.58 -10.76 -10.52
C LYS A 52 -6.27 -10.40 -11.97
N ARG A 53 -7.23 -9.80 -12.65
CA ARG A 53 -7.06 -9.19 -13.97
C ARG A 53 -6.54 -7.76 -13.84
N LEU A 54 -5.90 -7.27 -14.90
CA LEU A 54 -5.32 -5.91 -14.90
C LEU A 54 -6.36 -4.82 -14.59
N TYR A 55 -7.58 -4.92 -15.14
CA TYR A 55 -8.61 -3.91 -14.88
C TYR A 55 -9.06 -3.90 -13.41
N GLU A 56 -9.05 -5.04 -12.73
CA GLU A 56 -9.41 -5.15 -11.31
C GLU A 56 -8.35 -4.46 -10.46
N ILE A 57 -7.06 -4.66 -10.78
CA ILE A 57 -5.96 -3.95 -10.11
C ILE A 57 -6.09 -2.44 -10.31
N VAL A 58 -6.36 -1.99 -11.54
CA VAL A 58 -6.54 -0.57 -11.85
C VAL A 58 -7.72 0.01 -11.06
N GLN A 59 -8.84 -0.72 -10.99
CA GLN A 59 -10.00 -0.31 -10.20
C GLN A 59 -9.67 -0.23 -8.72
N ASP A 60 -9.01 -1.23 -8.15
CA ASP A 60 -8.62 -1.24 -6.74
C ASP A 60 -7.71 -0.04 -6.40
N VAL A 61 -6.73 0.27 -7.26
CA VAL A 61 -5.87 1.45 -7.09
C VAL A 61 -6.69 2.74 -7.09
N LEU A 62 -7.59 2.92 -8.06
CA LEU A 62 -8.40 4.15 -8.16
C LEU A 62 -9.42 4.29 -7.02
N HIS A 63 -9.94 3.19 -6.50
CA HIS A 63 -10.92 3.17 -5.41
C HIS A 63 -10.27 3.13 -4.03
N LEU A 64 -8.93 3.16 -3.92
CA LEU A 64 -8.25 3.31 -2.65
C LEU A 64 -8.72 4.59 -1.95
N LYS A 65 -9.41 4.42 -0.83
CA LYS A 65 -9.99 5.52 -0.05
C LYS A 65 -8.94 6.09 0.89
N SER A 66 -8.96 7.42 1.10
CA SER A 66 -8.01 8.11 1.97
C SER A 66 -7.98 7.56 3.39
N HIS A 67 -9.14 7.19 3.96
CA HIS A 67 -9.19 6.59 5.30
C HIS A 67 -8.49 5.22 5.38
N THR A 68 -8.47 4.45 4.28
CA THR A 68 -7.76 3.18 4.22
C THR A 68 -6.25 3.41 4.22
N TYR A 69 -5.80 4.44 3.50
CA TYR A 69 -4.40 4.85 3.50
C TYR A 69 -3.96 5.43 4.86
N GLU A 70 -4.80 6.27 5.49
CA GLU A 70 -4.56 6.79 6.83
C GLU A 70 -4.44 5.68 7.86
N SER A 71 -5.33 4.67 7.82
CA SER A 71 -5.22 3.49 8.69
C SER A 71 -3.97 2.64 8.41
N PHE A 72 -3.43 2.67 7.19
CA PHE A 72 -2.17 2.01 6.86
C PHE A 72 -0.98 2.76 7.48
N VAL A 73 -0.90 4.08 7.30
CA VAL A 73 0.17 4.92 7.87
C VAL A 73 0.20 4.80 9.39
N ASN A 74 -0.95 4.94 10.05
CA ASN A 74 -1.03 4.83 11.50
C ASN A 74 -0.58 3.45 12.01
N HIS A 75 -0.82 2.37 11.24
CA HIS A 75 -0.36 1.05 11.64
C HIS A 75 1.16 0.94 11.56
N GLU A 76 1.77 1.35 10.44
CA GLU A 76 3.23 1.34 10.28
C GLU A 76 3.92 2.21 11.34
N GLU A 77 3.36 3.39 11.66
CA GLU A 77 3.90 4.26 12.72
C GLU A 77 3.86 3.60 14.10
N ASN A 78 2.81 2.84 14.43
CA ASN A 78 2.74 2.13 15.71
C ASN A 78 3.71 0.95 15.75
N ASP A 79 3.81 0.18 14.66
CA ASP A 79 4.75 -0.95 14.55
C ASP A 79 6.21 -0.47 14.69
N ASP A 80 6.55 0.69 14.12
CA ASP A 80 7.88 1.31 14.27
C ASP A 80 8.17 1.72 15.72
N LEU A 81 7.17 2.23 16.45
CA LEU A 81 7.32 2.59 17.87
C LEU A 81 7.55 1.35 18.75
N GLU A 82 6.79 0.27 18.53
CA GLU A 82 6.96 -1.00 19.24
C GLU A 82 8.37 -1.58 19.03
N ALA A 83 8.87 -1.54 17.79
CA ALA A 83 10.22 -2.02 17.47
C ALA A 83 11.32 -1.23 18.20
N ILE A 84 11.15 0.08 18.40
CA ILE A 84 12.11 0.93 19.14
C ILE A 84 12.07 0.61 20.65
N GLU A 85 10.89 0.34 21.22
CA GLU A 85 10.75 -0.03 22.63
C GLU A 85 11.42 -1.38 22.95
N ASP A 86 11.23 -2.38 22.09
CA ASP A 86 11.86 -3.70 22.22
C ASP A 86 13.39 -3.61 22.18
N VAL A 87 13.93 -2.79 21.26
CA VAL A 87 15.38 -2.53 21.18
C VAL A 87 15.89 -1.90 22.47
N ASN A 88 15.18 -0.92 23.04
CA ASN A 88 15.60 -0.25 24.27
C ASN A 88 15.47 -1.14 25.53
N SER A 89 14.49 -2.05 25.57
CA SER A 89 14.35 -3.01 26.68
C SER A 89 15.51 -4.00 26.74
N GLY A 90 16.09 -4.38 25.59
CA GLY A 90 17.24 -5.28 25.51
C GLY A 90 18.58 -4.67 25.94
N TYR A 91 18.68 -3.35 26.12
CA TYR A 91 19.90 -2.67 26.60
C TYR A 91 19.97 -2.50 28.13
N ASN A 92 18.90 -2.83 28.86
CA ASN A 92 18.82 -2.65 30.31
C ASN A 92 19.06 -3.94 31.12
N GLU A 93 19.61 -5.00 30.52
CA GLU A 93 20.08 -6.23 31.19
C GLU A 93 21.61 -6.36 31.24
#